data_AF-A0A673ZBF2-F1
#
_entry.id   AF-A0A673ZBF2-F1
#
_cell.length_a   1.000
_cell.length_b   1.000
_cell.length_c   1.000
_cell.angle_alpha   90.00
_cell.angle_beta   90.00
_cell.angle_gamma   90.00
#
_symmetry.space_group_name_H-M   'P 1'
#
loop_
_entity.id
_entity.type
_entity.pdbx_description
1 polymer ?
#
loop_
_entity_poly.entity_id
_entity_poly.type
_entity_poly.pdbx_seq_one_letter_code
_entity_poly.pdbx_strand_id
1 'polypeptide(L)'
;MIPWCNPLGVTIPWCNPLDVMIPWCNPLDVMIPWCNPLDVMIPWCNTLDVMIPLCNPLGVMIPWCNPLDVMIPWCNPLDVMIPWCNPLDVMIPWCNPLDVMIPLCNPLDVMIPLCNLLDVMIPWCNLFLQPQVVDIDQMIQERLKKVDRLRHSLQLLKNSCVREVRESQKVFSALVDSMEKSHKAVVTAIEERQGEEERVVEKLVKELEQEIQQLRNGDTDLGPCHSQQSHDELCGGGGQKSVAVSTTSTTGYSERRDWSKVSMETDPCMGVTRRAVSDLMDMVKGELRRLSRAELKKIQKYTVDISLSPKTAHAFLSVSDDRKQVRHTDKHQEVPDNPKRFDRVANVLGRESFSSGRFYWEVEVGEKIEWNLGVARQSINRKGKFTVSPANGFWTLSLKSGGQYVANTSPIVTPVGLEQKPRKVGVFLDYVEGRVSFYCAETGVHIHTFTDSFTDRLHPLFSPGRQHGGRNIAPLIISTSFCSI
;
A
#
# COMPACT_ATOMS: atom_id res chain seq x y z
N MET A 1 28.49 51.90 12.15
CA MET A 1 27.68 51.23 13.19
C MET A 1 26.74 50.29 12.45
N ILE A 2 27.03 48.98 12.42
CA ILE A 2 26.26 48.00 11.63
C ILE A 2 25.10 47.49 12.50
N PRO A 3 23.82 47.70 12.14
CA PRO A 3 22.71 47.11 12.87
C PRO A 3 22.61 45.63 12.53
N TRP A 4 22.41 44.80 13.55
CA TRP A 4 22.17 43.36 13.42
C TRP A 4 20.75 43.07 12.92
N CYS A 5 20.62 42.12 11.99
CA CYS A 5 19.35 41.73 11.37
C CYS A 5 18.52 40.77 12.24
N ASN A 6 17.20 40.92 12.20
CA ASN A 6 16.21 39.94 12.67
C ASN A 6 15.62 39.24 11.42
N PRO A 7 15.32 37.93 11.43
CA PRO A 7 14.71 37.28 10.28
C PRO A 7 13.19 37.50 10.31
N LEU A 8 12.64 38.00 9.20
CA LEU A 8 11.24 38.36 8.94
C LEU A 8 10.87 39.83 9.22
N GLY A 9 10.88 40.66 8.17
CA GLY A 9 10.26 41.99 8.07
C GLY A 9 11.19 43.14 7.62
N VAL A 10 10.80 43.83 6.54
CA VAL A 10 11.34 45.07 5.90
C VAL A 10 12.52 45.77 6.60
N THR A 11 13.65 45.94 5.91
CA THR A 11 14.85 46.65 6.42
C THR A 11 14.99 48.06 5.82
N ILE A 12 15.13 49.11 6.66
CA ILE A 12 15.27 50.52 6.26
C ILE A 12 16.47 51.20 6.96
N PRO A 13 17.64 51.31 6.33
CA PRO A 13 18.79 52.08 6.84
C PRO A 13 18.74 53.57 6.46
N TRP A 14 19.13 54.47 7.37
CA TRP A 14 19.19 55.94 7.19
C TRP A 14 20.59 56.49 7.51
N CYS A 15 21.17 57.36 6.66
CA CYS A 15 22.48 58.01 6.88
C CYS A 15 22.58 59.45 6.28
N ASN A 16 23.53 60.27 6.78
CA ASN A 16 23.92 61.60 6.25
C ASN A 16 25.34 62.00 6.75
N PRO A 17 26.20 62.74 6.02
CA PRO A 17 26.61 62.62 4.61
C PRO A 17 28.16 62.50 4.38
N LEU A 18 28.51 62.20 3.12
CA LEU A 18 29.82 62.08 2.43
C LEU A 18 30.53 60.71 2.52
N ASP A 19 30.47 59.99 1.38
CA ASP A 19 31.26 58.83 0.92
C ASP A 19 30.45 57.55 0.62
N VAL A 20 30.73 56.96 -0.56
CA VAL A 20 30.07 55.83 -1.25
C VAL A 20 29.42 54.80 -0.30
N MET A 21 28.13 54.51 -0.49
CA MET A 21 27.38 53.56 0.34
C MET A 21 27.22 52.20 -0.35
N ILE A 22 27.67 51.12 0.32
CA ILE A 22 27.53 49.72 -0.13
C ILE A 22 26.86 48.87 0.98
N PRO A 23 25.52 48.77 1.02
CA PRO A 23 24.85 47.84 1.91
C PRO A 23 24.87 46.40 1.35
N TRP A 24 25.11 45.43 2.24
CA TRP A 24 25.04 43.98 1.98
C TRP A 24 23.94 43.37 2.83
N CYS A 25 23.02 42.61 2.21
CA CYS A 25 22.01 41.83 2.93
C CYS A 25 21.89 40.43 2.31
N ASN A 26 21.75 39.42 3.17
CA ASN A 26 21.41 38.03 2.84
C ASN A 26 20.35 37.55 3.85
N PRO A 27 19.08 37.93 3.67
CA PRO A 27 17.97 36.95 3.72
C PRO A 27 16.70 37.35 2.91
N LEU A 28 15.74 36.41 2.76
CA LEU A 28 14.40 36.61 2.17
C LEU A 28 13.62 37.75 2.89
N ASP A 29 13.55 38.98 2.34
CA ASP A 29 12.57 40.08 2.56
C ASP A 29 12.90 41.42 1.81
N VAL A 30 11.93 42.36 1.72
CA VAL A 30 12.04 43.68 1.03
C VAL A 30 13.10 44.61 1.64
N MET A 31 14.01 45.16 0.81
CA MET A 31 15.06 46.11 1.22
C MET A 31 14.82 47.52 0.66
N ILE A 32 14.85 48.55 1.53
CA ILE A 32 14.62 49.96 1.14
C ILE A 32 15.73 50.88 1.69
N PRO A 33 16.86 51.05 0.98
CA PRO A 33 17.92 52.00 1.39
C PRO A 33 17.59 53.45 1.00
N TRP A 34 17.98 54.41 1.86
CA TRP A 34 17.80 55.86 1.62
C TRP A 34 19.11 56.65 1.75
N CYS A 35 19.44 57.48 0.74
CA CYS A 35 20.61 58.36 0.70
C CYS A 35 20.23 59.83 0.39
N ASN A 36 21.09 60.77 0.80
CA ASN A 36 20.90 62.23 0.68
C ASN A 36 21.81 62.85 -0.42
N PRO A 37 21.62 64.13 -0.81
CA PRO A 37 22.03 64.61 -2.13
C PRO A 37 23.55 64.80 -2.24
N LEU A 38 24.12 64.21 -3.31
CA LEU A 38 25.54 64.15 -3.75
C LEU A 38 26.25 62.78 -3.61
N ASP A 39 25.53 61.68 -3.36
CA ASP A 39 26.14 60.35 -3.12
C ASP A 39 25.98 59.34 -4.29
N VAL A 40 26.91 58.38 -4.38
CA VAL A 40 26.77 57.16 -5.21
C VAL A 40 26.27 56.01 -4.34
N MET A 41 25.15 55.40 -4.72
CA MET A 41 24.55 54.27 -3.99
C MET A 41 24.65 52.96 -4.77
N ILE A 42 25.30 51.95 -4.18
CA ILE A 42 25.50 50.62 -4.79
C ILE A 42 24.98 49.51 -3.85
N PRO A 43 23.69 49.20 -3.88
CA PRO A 43 23.13 48.17 -3.03
C PRO A 43 23.21 46.78 -3.70
N TRP A 44 23.46 45.73 -2.90
CA TRP A 44 23.59 44.32 -3.35
C TRP A 44 22.60 43.40 -2.62
N CYS A 45 21.83 42.60 -3.37
CA CYS A 45 20.99 41.51 -2.86
C CYS A 45 21.26 40.20 -3.64
N ASN A 46 21.19 39.05 -2.97
CA ASN A 46 21.62 37.75 -3.52
C ASN A 46 20.58 36.61 -3.45
N THR A 47 19.29 36.85 -3.15
CA THR A 47 18.24 35.80 -3.17
C THR A 47 16.81 36.38 -3.25
N LEU A 48 15.89 35.70 -3.96
CA LEU A 48 14.41 35.90 -4.08
C LEU A 48 13.76 37.09 -3.33
N ASP A 49 14.05 38.34 -3.70
CA ASP A 49 13.59 39.55 -2.98
C ASP A 49 13.13 40.73 -3.87
N VAL A 50 12.44 41.72 -3.26
CA VAL A 50 12.10 43.03 -3.88
C VAL A 50 13.06 44.11 -3.36
N MET A 51 13.71 44.83 -4.27
CA MET A 51 14.66 45.89 -3.95
C MET A 51 14.11 47.27 -4.34
N ILE A 52 14.03 48.20 -3.39
CA ILE A 52 13.51 49.56 -3.61
C ILE A 52 14.53 50.62 -3.18
N PRO A 53 15.52 50.94 -4.02
CA PRO A 53 16.47 52.02 -3.72
C PRO A 53 15.84 53.41 -3.89
N LEU A 54 16.02 54.28 -2.88
CA LEU A 54 15.52 55.67 -2.89
C LEU A 54 16.70 56.67 -2.85
N CYS A 55 16.81 57.55 -3.85
CA CYS A 55 17.84 58.60 -3.92
C CYS A 55 17.24 60.02 -4.02
N ASN A 56 18.04 61.03 -3.66
CA ASN A 56 17.70 62.47 -3.68
C ASN A 56 18.68 63.26 -4.59
N PRO A 57 18.28 64.46 -5.06
CA PRO A 57 18.21 64.87 -6.48
C PRO A 57 19.53 65.13 -7.25
N LEU A 58 20.68 64.66 -6.78
CA LEU A 58 21.98 64.90 -7.46
C LEU A 58 22.91 63.66 -7.43
N GLY A 59 22.37 62.43 -7.44
CA GLY A 59 23.11 61.19 -7.21
C GLY A 59 23.18 60.23 -8.41
N VAL A 60 24.07 59.22 -8.32
CA VAL A 60 24.13 58.08 -9.26
C VAL A 60 23.71 56.80 -8.53
N MET A 61 22.78 56.05 -9.11
CA MET A 61 22.27 54.81 -8.53
C MET A 61 22.66 53.59 -9.38
N ILE A 62 23.37 52.62 -8.78
CA ILE A 62 23.83 51.38 -9.45
C ILE A 62 23.40 50.16 -8.63
N PRO A 63 22.15 49.70 -8.76
CA PRO A 63 21.66 48.51 -8.09
C PRO A 63 22.07 47.21 -8.79
N TRP A 64 22.38 46.18 -8.01
CA TRP A 64 22.72 44.83 -8.46
C TRP A 64 21.74 43.81 -7.85
N CYS A 65 21.07 43.04 -8.72
CA CYS A 65 20.12 41.98 -8.34
C CYS A 65 20.51 40.63 -8.97
N ASN A 66 20.05 39.54 -8.35
CA ASN A 66 20.35 38.16 -8.77
C ASN A 66 19.05 37.43 -9.23
N PRO A 67 19.13 36.27 -9.91
CA PRO A 67 18.28 35.89 -11.07
C PRO A 67 16.78 35.61 -10.83
N LEU A 68 16.16 36.00 -9.72
CA LEU A 68 14.72 35.84 -9.49
C LEU A 68 14.09 37.06 -8.77
N ASP A 69 14.68 38.25 -8.91
CA ASP A 69 14.35 39.43 -8.09
C ASP A 69 13.53 40.50 -8.87
N VAL A 70 12.79 41.36 -8.14
CA VAL A 70 12.09 42.54 -8.71
C VAL A 70 12.77 43.82 -8.23
N MET A 71 13.14 44.69 -9.17
CA MET A 71 13.84 45.95 -8.88
C MET A 71 12.96 47.17 -9.18
N ILE A 72 12.74 48.03 -8.17
CA ILE A 72 11.92 49.25 -8.28
C ILE A 72 12.74 50.46 -7.83
N PRO A 73 13.57 51.04 -8.70
CA PRO A 73 14.33 52.23 -8.36
C PRO A 73 13.45 53.49 -8.39
N TRP A 74 13.63 54.34 -7.38
CA TRP A 74 13.00 55.66 -7.31
C TRP A 74 14.09 56.73 -7.32
N CYS A 75 14.16 57.47 -8.43
CA CYS A 75 15.14 58.53 -8.66
C CYS A 75 14.44 59.88 -8.81
N ASN A 76 15.15 60.96 -8.47
CA ASN A 76 14.68 62.34 -8.55
C ASN A 76 15.28 63.06 -9.79
N PRO A 77 14.73 64.22 -10.22
CA PRO A 77 14.73 64.71 -11.61
C PRO A 77 16.08 65.12 -12.25
N LEU A 78 17.22 64.80 -11.65
CA LEU A 78 18.55 65.05 -12.23
C LEU A 78 19.49 63.83 -12.07
N ASP A 79 18.96 62.65 -11.77
CA ASP A 79 19.75 61.47 -11.41
C ASP A 79 20.07 60.58 -12.64
N VAL A 80 21.20 59.86 -12.59
CA VAL A 80 21.56 58.83 -13.58
C VAL A 80 21.37 57.45 -12.97
N MET A 81 20.60 56.60 -13.66
CA MET A 81 20.28 55.25 -13.20
C MET A 81 20.88 54.19 -14.12
N ILE A 82 21.73 53.32 -13.56
CA ILE A 82 22.39 52.23 -14.30
C ILE A 82 22.08 50.91 -13.59
N PRO A 83 20.96 50.25 -13.93
CA PRO A 83 20.59 48.99 -13.34
C PRO A 83 21.37 47.83 -13.98
N TRP A 84 21.87 46.92 -13.13
CA TRP A 84 22.50 45.68 -13.58
C TRP A 84 21.70 44.49 -13.05
N CYS A 85 20.95 43.86 -13.94
CA CYS A 85 20.07 42.73 -13.63
C CYS A 85 20.49 41.47 -14.40
N ASN A 86 20.11 40.32 -13.87
CA ASN A 86 20.31 39.00 -14.45
C ASN A 86 19.10 38.58 -15.31
N PRO A 87 19.25 37.58 -16.23
CA PRO A 87 18.34 37.30 -17.36
C PRO A 87 16.91 36.83 -17.03
N LEU A 88 16.43 36.93 -15.79
CA LEU A 88 15.09 36.50 -15.37
C LEU A 88 14.36 37.55 -14.52
N ASP A 89 14.87 38.79 -14.48
CA ASP A 89 14.44 39.83 -13.54
C ASP A 89 13.37 40.77 -14.15
N VAL A 90 12.55 41.39 -13.30
CA VAL A 90 11.57 42.43 -13.68
C VAL A 90 12.01 43.78 -13.14
N MET A 91 12.11 44.77 -14.02
CA MET A 91 12.53 46.13 -13.65
C MET A 91 11.40 47.14 -13.86
N ILE A 92 11.08 47.91 -12.82
CA ILE A 92 10.02 48.92 -12.84
C ILE A 92 10.60 50.27 -12.39
N PRO A 93 11.19 51.06 -13.30
CA PRO A 93 11.72 52.36 -12.94
C PRO A 93 10.62 53.41 -12.77
N TRP A 94 10.69 54.14 -11.66
CA TRP A 94 9.93 55.37 -11.42
C TRP A 94 10.90 56.54 -11.45
N CYS A 95 11.04 57.15 -12.62
CA CYS A 95 11.91 58.29 -12.87
C CYS A 95 11.08 59.50 -13.32
N ASN A 96 11.62 60.70 -13.13
CA ASN A 96 11.04 61.95 -13.59
C ASN A 96 11.52 62.28 -15.03
N PRO A 97 10.82 63.18 -15.76
CA PRO A 97 11.00 63.37 -17.22
C PRO A 97 12.33 64.02 -17.67
N LEU A 98 13.35 64.10 -16.82
CA LEU A 98 14.68 64.66 -17.13
C LEU A 98 15.82 63.63 -16.92
N ASP A 99 15.51 62.38 -16.58
CA ASP A 99 16.47 61.38 -16.13
C ASP A 99 17.03 60.53 -17.30
N VAL A 100 18.29 60.09 -17.19
CA VAL A 100 18.94 59.20 -18.17
C VAL A 100 19.01 57.78 -17.60
N MET A 101 18.31 56.84 -18.23
CA MET A 101 18.39 55.41 -17.91
C MET A 101 19.28 54.67 -18.90
N ILE A 102 20.25 53.91 -18.40
CA ILE A 102 21.14 53.06 -19.20
C ILE A 102 21.01 51.61 -18.73
N PRO A 103 20.10 50.81 -19.32
CA PRO A 103 19.99 49.40 -18.98
C PRO A 103 21.16 48.61 -19.59
N LEU A 104 21.87 47.85 -18.76
CA LEU A 104 22.91 46.90 -19.20
C LEU A 104 22.42 45.43 -19.13
N CYS A 105 21.11 45.24 -19.21
CA CYS A 105 20.40 43.98 -19.01
C CYS A 105 20.56 42.98 -20.17
N ASN A 106 20.32 41.70 -19.89
CA ASN A 106 20.41 40.60 -20.85
C ASN A 106 19.07 40.42 -21.62
N PRO A 107 19.04 39.69 -22.76
CA PRO A 107 17.91 39.69 -23.70
C PRO A 107 16.61 38.99 -23.23
N LEU A 108 16.48 38.61 -21.95
CA LEU A 108 15.30 37.92 -21.40
C LEU A 108 14.54 38.76 -20.34
N ASP A 109 14.96 40.01 -20.10
CA ASP A 109 14.43 40.85 -19.01
C ASP A 109 13.20 41.67 -19.43
N VAL A 110 12.25 41.88 -18.50
CA VAL A 110 11.03 42.67 -18.73
C VAL A 110 11.15 44.03 -18.05
N MET A 111 11.18 45.12 -18.83
CA MET A 111 11.16 46.50 -18.35
C MET A 111 9.76 47.12 -18.45
N ILE A 112 9.26 47.69 -17.36
CA ILE A 112 7.97 48.40 -17.31
C ILE A 112 8.22 49.86 -16.86
N PRO A 113 8.42 50.81 -17.78
CA PRO A 113 8.58 52.22 -17.41
C PRO A 113 7.23 52.83 -17.02
N LEU A 114 7.20 53.59 -15.92
CA LEU A 114 6.02 54.33 -15.45
C LEU A 114 6.20 55.86 -15.57
N CYS A 115 7.16 56.32 -16.37
CA CYS A 115 7.44 57.74 -16.59
C CYS A 115 6.43 58.38 -17.56
N ASN A 116 6.02 59.63 -17.27
CA ASN A 116 5.12 60.41 -18.13
C ASN A 116 5.90 61.26 -19.15
N LEU A 117 5.80 60.87 -20.42
CA LEU A 117 5.96 61.67 -21.66
C LEU A 117 7.29 62.43 -21.90
N LEU A 118 8.32 61.74 -22.41
CA LEU A 118 9.28 62.10 -23.49
C LEU A 118 10.63 61.41 -23.27
N ASP A 119 10.78 60.13 -23.65
CA ASP A 119 12.07 59.43 -23.47
C ASP A 119 12.65 58.86 -24.77
N VAL A 120 13.93 59.20 -25.01
CA VAL A 120 14.81 58.57 -25.99
C VAL A 120 15.37 57.29 -25.37
N MET A 121 14.75 56.15 -25.62
CA MET A 121 15.39 54.85 -25.47
C MET A 121 16.29 54.63 -26.69
N ILE A 122 17.59 54.38 -26.50
CA ILE A 122 18.49 53.91 -27.57
C ILE A 122 18.41 52.37 -27.59
N PRO A 123 17.73 51.72 -28.56
CA PRO A 123 17.55 50.27 -28.53
C PRO A 123 18.54 49.59 -29.48
N TRP A 124 19.44 48.78 -28.92
CA TRP A 124 20.15 47.71 -29.65
C TRP A 124 19.34 46.39 -29.67
N CYS A 125 18.01 46.46 -29.64
CA CYS A 125 17.12 45.29 -29.63
C CYS A 125 16.11 45.29 -30.78
N ASN A 126 16.47 45.85 -31.94
CA ASN A 126 15.57 45.91 -33.09
C ASN A 126 15.48 44.61 -33.92
N LEU A 127 15.64 43.41 -33.32
CA LEU A 127 15.61 42.17 -34.09
C LEU A 127 14.73 41.01 -33.58
N PHE A 128 14.30 40.97 -32.33
CA PHE A 128 13.44 39.87 -31.86
C PHE A 128 12.61 40.33 -30.67
N LEU A 129 11.31 40.55 -30.84
CA LEU A 129 10.25 40.36 -29.81
C LEU A 129 8.92 40.87 -30.39
N GLN A 130 8.10 39.95 -30.87
CA GLN A 130 6.66 40.19 -31.00
C GLN A 130 6.03 39.99 -29.60
N PRO A 131 5.17 40.89 -29.09
CA PRO A 131 4.54 40.71 -27.78
C PRO A 131 3.51 39.56 -27.83
N GLN A 132 3.67 38.54 -26.99
CA GLN A 132 2.60 37.61 -26.67
C GLN A 132 1.60 38.29 -25.72
N VAL A 133 0.39 38.56 -26.23
CA VAL A 133 -0.74 39.02 -25.40
C VAL A 133 -1.24 37.83 -24.59
N VAL A 134 -1.08 37.87 -23.26
CA VAL A 134 -1.67 36.87 -22.35
C VAL A 134 -3.14 37.23 -22.14
N ASP A 135 -4.06 36.37 -22.59
CA ASP A 135 -5.49 36.56 -22.47
C ASP A 135 -5.99 36.19 -21.05
N ILE A 136 -6.21 37.22 -20.22
CA ILE A 136 -6.69 37.08 -18.84
C ILE A 136 -8.09 36.46 -18.79
N ASP A 137 -8.96 36.78 -19.75
CA ASP A 137 -10.31 36.25 -19.80
C ASP A 137 -10.27 34.73 -20.08
N GLN A 138 -9.37 34.28 -20.95
CA GLN A 138 -9.11 32.86 -21.16
C GLN A 138 -8.68 32.16 -19.86
N MET A 139 -7.75 32.74 -19.10
CA MET A 139 -7.30 32.17 -17.82
C MET A 139 -8.43 32.08 -16.79
N ILE A 140 -9.32 33.08 -16.73
CA ILE A 140 -10.50 33.07 -15.86
C ILE A 140 -11.44 31.92 -16.26
N GLN A 141 -11.73 31.75 -17.56
CA GLN A 141 -12.57 30.66 -18.04
C GLN A 141 -11.97 29.27 -17.75
N GLU A 142 -10.65 29.11 -17.93
CA GLU A 142 -9.94 27.87 -17.60
C GLU A 142 -10.04 27.53 -16.11
N ARG A 143 -9.90 28.54 -15.23
CA ARG A 143 -10.02 28.40 -13.77
C ARG A 143 -11.45 28.05 -13.35
N LEU A 144 -12.47 28.71 -13.91
CA LEU A 144 -13.88 28.36 -13.66
C LEU A 144 -14.18 26.91 -14.07
N LYS A 145 -13.75 26.50 -15.27
CA LYS A 145 -13.87 25.11 -15.73
C LYS A 145 -13.12 24.12 -14.84
N LYS A 146 -12.00 24.52 -14.23
CA LYS A 146 -11.28 23.70 -13.25
C LYS A 146 -12.06 23.56 -11.94
N VAL A 147 -12.67 24.64 -11.44
CA VAL A 147 -13.53 24.62 -10.25
C VAL A 147 -14.71 23.67 -10.44
N ASP A 148 -15.39 23.72 -11.58
CA ASP A 148 -16.53 22.83 -11.83
C ASP A 148 -16.10 21.36 -11.96
N ARG A 149 -14.95 21.09 -12.57
CA ARG A 149 -14.34 19.74 -12.57
C ARG A 149 -14.05 19.25 -11.15
N LEU A 150 -13.50 20.10 -10.28
CA LEU A 150 -13.23 19.75 -8.88
C LEU A 150 -14.51 19.49 -8.09
N ARG A 151 -15.55 20.31 -8.28
CA ARG A 151 -16.88 20.09 -7.66
C ARG A 151 -17.49 18.76 -8.09
N HIS A 152 -17.41 18.43 -9.39
CA HIS A 152 -17.88 17.15 -9.91
C HIS A 152 -17.07 15.98 -9.32
N SER A 153 -15.74 16.07 -9.27
CA SER A 153 -14.88 15.06 -8.62
C SER A 153 -15.21 14.87 -7.15
N LEU A 154 -15.50 15.96 -6.41
CA LEU A 154 -15.93 15.89 -5.01
C LEU A 154 -17.29 15.17 -4.88
N GLN A 155 -18.23 15.42 -5.78
CA GLN A 155 -19.52 14.71 -5.78
C GLN A 155 -19.34 13.21 -6.04
N LEU A 156 -18.48 12.83 -7.00
CA LEU A 156 -18.15 11.43 -7.24
C LEU A 156 -17.51 10.76 -6.02
N LEU A 157 -16.62 11.46 -5.32
CA LEU A 157 -16.00 10.98 -4.08
C LEU A 157 -17.06 10.73 -3.00
N LYS A 158 -17.97 11.69 -2.77
CA LYS A 158 -19.08 11.55 -1.81
C LYS A 158 -19.96 10.35 -2.15
N ASN A 159 -20.37 10.23 -3.41
CA ASN A 159 -21.17 9.09 -3.88
C ASN A 159 -20.43 7.76 -3.71
N SER A 160 -19.12 7.73 -3.94
CA SER A 160 -18.30 6.53 -3.73
C SER A 160 -18.25 6.15 -2.25
N CYS A 161 -18.06 7.11 -1.35
CA CYS A 161 -18.05 6.88 0.10
C CYS A 161 -19.39 6.30 0.59
N VAL A 162 -20.51 6.89 0.16
CA VAL A 162 -21.86 6.40 0.52
C VAL A 162 -22.08 4.96 0.03
N ARG A 163 -21.62 4.62 -1.18
CA ARG A 163 -21.70 3.24 -1.67
C ARG A 163 -20.87 2.27 -0.82
N GLU A 164 -19.67 2.65 -0.43
CA GLU A 164 -18.80 1.82 0.41
C GLU A 164 -19.42 1.59 1.80
N VAL A 165 -20.01 2.63 2.41
CA VAL A 165 -20.77 2.49 3.67
C VAL A 165 -21.92 1.52 3.52
N ARG A 166 -22.70 1.59 2.44
CA ARG A 166 -23.82 0.66 2.19
C ARG A 166 -23.36 -0.78 2.01
N GLU A 167 -22.29 -1.00 1.25
CA GLU A 167 -21.74 -2.35 1.06
C GLU A 167 -21.17 -2.91 2.37
N SER A 168 -20.46 -2.08 3.14
CA SER A 168 -20.00 -2.44 4.48
C SER A 168 -21.16 -2.85 5.39
N GLN A 169 -22.22 -2.04 5.45
CA GLN A 169 -23.40 -2.33 6.26
C GLN A 169 -24.07 -3.66 5.87
N LYS A 170 -24.20 -3.95 4.56
CA LYS A 170 -24.75 -5.24 4.09
C LYS A 170 -23.92 -6.42 4.56
N VAL A 171 -22.59 -6.33 4.45
CA VAL A 171 -21.68 -7.41 4.88
C VAL A 171 -21.77 -7.63 6.38
N PHE A 172 -21.64 -6.57 7.18
CA PHE A 172 -21.66 -6.70 8.62
C PHE A 172 -23.03 -7.16 9.15
N SER A 173 -24.14 -6.69 8.58
CA SER A 173 -25.48 -7.18 8.93
C SER A 173 -25.61 -8.68 8.65
N ALA A 174 -25.20 -9.15 7.47
CA ALA A 174 -25.29 -10.57 7.13
C ALA A 174 -24.42 -11.45 8.05
N LEU A 175 -23.23 -10.98 8.42
CA LEU A 175 -22.34 -11.69 9.35
C LEU A 175 -22.92 -11.76 10.76
N VAL A 176 -23.49 -10.67 11.27
CA VAL A 176 -24.17 -10.64 12.58
C VAL A 176 -25.37 -11.58 12.57
N ASP A 177 -26.24 -11.50 11.55
CA ASP A 177 -27.40 -12.37 11.42
C ASP A 177 -27.00 -13.85 11.39
N SER A 178 -25.90 -14.18 10.69
CA SER A 178 -25.39 -15.54 10.64
C SER A 178 -24.80 -16.00 11.98
N MET A 179 -24.10 -15.12 12.69
CA MET A 179 -23.54 -15.42 14.01
C MET A 179 -24.64 -15.70 15.03
N GLU A 180 -25.70 -14.89 15.04
CA GLU A 180 -26.88 -15.09 15.91
C GLU A 180 -27.59 -16.41 15.60
N LYS A 181 -27.81 -16.72 14.31
CA LYS A 181 -28.40 -18.00 13.89
C LYS A 181 -27.54 -19.20 14.30
N SER A 182 -26.22 -19.10 14.11
CA SER A 182 -25.28 -20.16 14.48
C SER A 182 -25.27 -20.38 15.99
N HIS A 183 -25.24 -19.31 16.79
CA HIS A 183 -25.33 -19.41 18.25
C HIS A 183 -26.64 -20.06 18.70
N LYS A 184 -27.78 -19.63 18.14
CA LYS A 184 -29.09 -20.24 18.44
C LYS A 184 -29.10 -21.73 18.09
N ALA A 185 -28.57 -22.11 16.93
CA ALA A 185 -28.49 -23.51 16.51
C ALA A 185 -27.60 -24.35 17.45
N VAL A 186 -26.49 -23.79 17.95
CA VAL A 186 -25.64 -24.46 18.95
C VAL A 186 -26.40 -24.70 20.24
N VAL A 187 -27.10 -23.69 20.76
CA VAL A 187 -27.88 -23.82 21.99
C VAL A 187 -28.95 -24.91 21.83
N THR A 188 -29.74 -24.86 20.76
CA THR A 188 -30.77 -25.87 20.49
C THR A 188 -30.16 -27.28 20.36
N ALA A 189 -29.03 -27.42 19.67
CA ALA A 189 -28.37 -28.72 19.54
C ALA A 189 -27.81 -29.27 20.86
N ILE A 190 -27.44 -28.40 21.80
CA ILE A 190 -27.00 -28.80 23.15
C ILE A 190 -28.21 -29.27 23.97
N GLU A 191 -29.29 -28.48 23.97
CA GLU A 191 -30.53 -28.82 24.69
C GLU A 191 -31.14 -30.13 24.19
N GLU A 192 -31.17 -30.36 22.88
CA GLU A 192 -31.68 -31.60 22.29
C GLU A 192 -30.84 -32.82 22.70
N ARG A 193 -29.50 -32.72 22.67
CA ARG A 193 -28.62 -33.82 23.09
C ARG A 193 -28.71 -34.08 24.58
N GLN A 194 -28.77 -33.04 25.40
CA GLN A 194 -28.99 -33.18 26.83
C GLN A 194 -30.28 -33.95 27.11
N GLY A 195 -31.39 -33.55 26.45
CA GLY A 195 -32.67 -34.22 26.63
C GLY A 195 -32.70 -35.68 26.16
N GLU A 196 -31.91 -36.04 25.13
CA GLU A 196 -31.80 -37.44 24.69
C GLU A 196 -31.04 -38.30 25.70
N GLU A 197 -29.90 -37.81 26.20
CA GLU A 197 -29.14 -38.53 27.24
C GLU A 197 -29.94 -38.64 28.55
N GLU A 198 -30.66 -37.60 28.96
CA GLU A 198 -31.56 -37.64 30.11
C GLU A 198 -32.63 -38.74 29.96
N ARG A 199 -33.23 -38.89 28.76
CA ARG A 199 -34.19 -39.98 28.49
C ARG A 199 -33.56 -41.36 28.55
N VAL A 200 -32.33 -41.51 28.05
CA VAL A 200 -31.58 -42.77 28.12
C VAL A 200 -31.31 -43.14 29.58
N VAL A 201 -30.85 -42.17 30.38
CA VAL A 201 -30.59 -42.35 31.82
C VAL A 201 -31.88 -42.70 32.57
N GLU A 202 -32.97 -41.96 32.35
CA GLU A 202 -34.26 -42.26 33.00
C GLU A 202 -34.76 -43.67 32.68
N LYS A 203 -34.59 -44.12 31.44
CA LYS A 203 -34.97 -45.48 31.04
C LYS A 203 -34.11 -46.53 31.73
N LEU A 204 -32.79 -46.34 31.75
CA LEU A 204 -31.85 -47.25 32.43
C LEU A 204 -32.11 -47.32 33.94
N VAL A 205 -32.40 -46.19 34.59
CA VAL A 205 -32.75 -46.13 36.01
C VAL A 205 -34.03 -46.92 36.27
N LYS A 206 -35.09 -46.72 35.47
CA LYS A 206 -36.35 -47.47 35.62
C LYS A 206 -36.16 -48.98 35.44
N GLU A 207 -35.37 -49.40 34.45
CA GLU A 207 -35.04 -50.82 34.23
C GLU A 207 -34.28 -51.40 35.43
N LEU A 208 -33.29 -50.67 35.96
CA LEU A 208 -32.49 -51.08 37.13
C LEU A 208 -33.35 -51.17 38.40
N GLU A 209 -34.22 -50.19 38.64
CA GLU A 209 -35.15 -50.18 39.79
C GLU A 209 -36.11 -51.38 39.75
N GLN A 210 -36.66 -51.69 38.57
CA GLN A 210 -37.52 -52.86 38.37
C GLN A 210 -36.77 -54.16 38.64
N GLU A 211 -35.53 -54.29 38.16
CA GLU A 211 -34.70 -55.47 38.44
C GLU A 211 -34.42 -55.59 39.94
N ILE A 212 -34.01 -54.50 40.62
CA ILE A 212 -33.79 -54.51 42.08
C ILE A 212 -35.06 -54.95 42.83
N GLN A 213 -36.24 -54.51 42.41
CA GLN A 213 -37.49 -54.92 43.06
C GLN A 213 -37.79 -56.40 42.86
N GLN A 214 -37.53 -56.96 41.67
CA GLN A 214 -37.65 -58.40 41.43
C GLN A 214 -36.67 -59.20 42.30
N LEU A 215 -35.43 -58.71 42.46
CA LEU A 215 -34.43 -59.34 43.33
C LEU A 215 -34.86 -59.35 44.79
N ARG A 216 -35.39 -58.22 45.30
CA ARG A 216 -35.91 -58.13 46.68
C ARG A 216 -37.08 -59.07 46.92
N ASN A 217 -38.02 -59.16 45.97
CA ASN A 217 -39.21 -59.99 46.13
C ASN A 217 -38.88 -61.50 46.05
N GLY A 218 -37.92 -61.90 45.21
CA GLY A 218 -37.48 -63.29 45.08
C GLY A 218 -36.70 -63.83 46.30
N ASP A 219 -36.08 -62.96 47.09
CA ASP A 219 -35.37 -63.34 48.33
C ASP A 219 -36.33 -63.63 49.50
N THR A 220 -37.58 -63.14 49.41
CA THR A 220 -38.64 -63.39 50.42
C THR A 220 -39.26 -64.79 50.35
N ASP A 221 -39.02 -65.55 49.27
CA ASP A 221 -39.67 -66.84 49.00
C ASP A 221 -38.81 -68.06 49.40
N LEU A 222 -37.66 -67.84 50.04
CA LEU A 222 -36.77 -68.89 50.54
C LEU A 222 -36.68 -68.88 52.07
N GLY A 223 -37.77 -69.28 52.71
CA GLY A 223 -37.82 -69.81 54.09
C GLY A 223 -38.20 -71.30 54.10
N PRO A 224 -37.72 -72.11 55.07
CA PRO A 224 -37.19 -73.46 54.81
C PRO A 224 -38.21 -74.61 54.96
N CYS A 225 -38.06 -75.68 54.15
CA CYS A 225 -38.31 -77.10 54.50
C CYS A 225 -38.02 -78.00 53.27
N HIS A 226 -36.95 -78.80 53.27
CA HIS A 226 -36.83 -80.17 53.78
C HIS A 226 -37.42 -81.28 52.90
N SER A 227 -36.55 -82.29 52.71
CA SER A 227 -36.78 -83.72 52.47
C SER A 227 -36.96 -84.27 51.05
N GLN A 228 -35.91 -85.03 50.68
CA GLN A 228 -35.92 -86.44 50.27
C GLN A 228 -35.92 -86.80 48.77
N GLN A 229 -34.80 -87.48 48.44
CA GLN A 229 -34.68 -88.72 47.65
C GLN A 229 -34.98 -88.65 46.14
N SER A 230 -34.26 -89.30 45.21
CA SER A 230 -33.06 -90.13 45.23
C SER A 230 -32.88 -90.73 43.81
N HIS A 231 -31.66 -91.20 43.49
CA HIS A 231 -31.31 -92.25 42.52
C HIS A 231 -31.38 -91.89 41.01
N ASP A 232 -30.23 -91.84 40.33
CA ASP A 232 -29.59 -92.91 39.50
C ASP A 232 -30.21 -92.95 38.09
N GLU A 233 -29.56 -93.19 36.96
CA GLU A 233 -28.25 -93.77 36.64
C GLU A 233 -27.91 -93.46 35.16
N LEU A 234 -26.61 -93.58 34.90
CA LEU A 234 -25.81 -93.68 33.66
C LEU A 234 -26.43 -94.06 32.29
N CYS A 235 -25.71 -93.51 31.27
CA CYS A 235 -25.24 -94.12 30.01
C CYS A 235 -25.98 -93.87 28.67
N GLY A 236 -25.24 -93.23 27.75
CA GLY A 236 -24.86 -93.95 26.51
C GLY A 236 -25.18 -93.30 25.15
N GLY A 237 -24.27 -92.45 24.64
CA GLY A 237 -23.68 -92.60 23.30
C GLY A 237 -24.43 -92.20 22.01
N GLY A 238 -23.94 -91.13 21.37
CA GLY A 238 -23.56 -91.14 19.94
C GLY A 238 -24.55 -90.60 18.89
N GLY A 239 -24.07 -89.68 18.03
CA GLY A 239 -24.57 -89.53 16.65
C GLY A 239 -25.00 -88.13 16.19
N GLN A 240 -24.25 -87.59 15.24
CA GLN A 240 -24.29 -86.26 14.62
C GLN A 240 -25.57 -85.84 13.83
N LYS A 241 -25.82 -84.51 13.91
CA LYS A 241 -26.18 -83.50 12.87
C LYS A 241 -27.62 -83.32 12.32
N SER A 242 -28.14 -82.12 12.64
CA SER A 242 -28.95 -81.15 11.84
C SER A 242 -30.37 -81.59 11.42
N VAL A 243 -31.49 -80.92 11.71
CA VAL A 243 -31.90 -79.54 11.36
C VAL A 243 -33.24 -79.22 12.08
N ALA A 244 -33.33 -78.00 12.64
CA ALA A 244 -34.49 -77.10 12.87
C ALA A 244 -35.81 -77.53 13.56
N VAL A 245 -36.24 -76.60 14.44
CA VAL A 245 -37.59 -76.17 14.84
C VAL A 245 -38.13 -76.63 16.21
N SER A 246 -37.96 -75.71 17.16
CA SER A 246 -38.91 -75.17 18.15
C SER A 246 -39.47 -75.99 19.33
N THR A 247 -39.42 -75.28 20.47
CA THR A 247 -40.43 -75.12 21.53
C THR A 247 -40.15 -75.80 22.89
N THR A 248 -39.92 -74.90 23.88
CA THR A 248 -40.36 -74.90 25.29
C THR A 248 -39.63 -75.71 26.38
N SER A 249 -38.95 -74.93 27.24
CA SER A 249 -38.96 -74.92 28.73
C SER A 249 -38.50 -76.18 29.46
N THR A 250 -37.52 -76.15 30.38
CA THR A 250 -37.42 -75.31 31.59
C THR A 250 -36.02 -75.51 32.17
N THR A 251 -35.28 -74.46 32.50
CA THR A 251 -34.76 -74.11 33.85
C THR A 251 -33.72 -73.01 33.56
N GLY A 252 -33.88 -71.75 33.93
CA GLY A 252 -34.18 -71.27 35.27
C GLY A 252 -32.96 -70.48 35.73
N TYR A 253 -32.66 -69.37 35.05
CA TYR A 253 -31.91 -68.18 35.49
C TYR A 253 -31.88 -67.27 34.27
N SER A 254 -32.69 -66.20 34.29
CA SER A 254 -32.58 -65.11 33.32
C SER A 254 -31.12 -64.67 33.24
N GLU A 255 -30.55 -64.55 32.03
CA GLU A 255 -29.28 -63.86 31.82
C GLU A 255 -29.45 -62.43 32.36
N ARG A 256 -29.12 -62.21 33.63
CA ARG A 256 -29.16 -60.88 34.24
C ARG A 256 -28.24 -59.98 33.45
N ARG A 257 -28.70 -58.76 33.20
CA ARG A 257 -27.90 -57.75 32.51
C ARG A 257 -26.66 -57.46 33.35
N ASP A 258 -25.50 -57.48 32.72
CA ASP A 258 -24.24 -57.13 33.39
C ASP A 258 -24.12 -55.61 33.50
N TRP A 259 -24.69 -55.07 34.57
CA TRP A 259 -24.70 -53.63 34.86
C TRP A 259 -23.30 -53.01 35.04
N SER A 260 -22.28 -53.82 35.29
CA SER A 260 -20.89 -53.32 35.43
C SER A 260 -20.31 -52.81 34.11
N LYS A 261 -20.91 -53.20 32.97
CA LYS A 261 -20.50 -52.78 31.62
C LYS A 261 -21.29 -51.58 31.08
N VAL A 262 -22.30 -51.10 31.80
CA VAL A 262 -23.09 -49.94 31.39
C VAL A 262 -22.32 -48.67 31.74
N SER A 263 -21.77 -48.02 30.72
CA SER A 263 -21.12 -46.71 30.84
C SER A 263 -22.03 -45.60 30.32
N MET A 264 -22.06 -44.46 31.00
CA MET A 264 -22.77 -43.27 30.53
C MET A 264 -21.83 -42.39 29.71
N GLU A 265 -22.36 -41.77 28.67
CA GLU A 265 -21.69 -40.66 27.99
C GLU A 265 -21.69 -39.45 28.93
N THR A 266 -20.52 -38.88 29.21
CA THR A 266 -20.37 -37.73 30.11
C THR A 266 -20.33 -36.40 29.37
N ASP A 267 -20.04 -36.42 28.06
CA ASP A 267 -19.78 -35.24 27.26
C ASP A 267 -20.49 -35.28 25.88
N PRO A 268 -21.82 -35.43 25.83
CA PRO A 268 -22.58 -35.64 24.58
C PRO A 268 -22.46 -34.47 23.58
N CYS A 269 -22.11 -33.28 24.08
CA CYS A 269 -22.00 -32.04 23.31
C CYS A 269 -20.57 -31.72 22.86
N MET A 270 -19.62 -32.65 23.02
CA MET A 270 -18.22 -32.40 22.69
C MET A 270 -18.04 -31.90 21.23
N GLY A 271 -17.40 -30.74 21.08
CA GLY A 271 -17.06 -30.15 19.79
C GLY A 271 -18.23 -29.57 18.98
N VAL A 272 -19.44 -29.45 19.54
CA VAL A 272 -20.57 -28.75 18.88
C VAL A 272 -20.20 -27.29 18.60
N THR A 273 -19.78 -26.55 19.63
CA THR A 273 -19.38 -25.13 19.51
C THR A 273 -18.20 -24.94 18.56
N ARG A 274 -17.17 -25.80 18.64
CA ARG A 274 -15.98 -25.73 17.78
C ARG A 274 -16.36 -25.82 16.29
N ARG A 275 -17.26 -26.75 15.94
CA ARG A 275 -17.72 -26.93 14.56
C ARG A 275 -18.48 -25.70 14.06
N ALA A 276 -19.42 -25.19 14.86
CA ALA A 276 -20.17 -23.98 14.49
C ALA A 276 -19.27 -22.76 14.27
N VAL A 277 -18.25 -22.55 15.11
CA VAL A 277 -17.27 -21.46 14.93
C VAL A 277 -16.41 -21.69 13.69
N SER A 278 -16.05 -22.93 13.37
CA SER A 278 -15.33 -23.28 12.13
C SER A 278 -16.15 -22.90 10.88
N ASP A 279 -17.44 -23.23 10.88
CA ASP A 279 -18.35 -22.92 9.77
C ASP A 279 -18.50 -21.40 9.58
N LEU A 280 -18.61 -20.65 10.69
CA LEU A 280 -18.61 -19.18 10.65
C LEU A 280 -17.29 -18.62 10.09
N MET A 281 -16.15 -19.19 10.48
CA MET A 281 -14.86 -18.77 9.95
C MET A 281 -14.78 -18.99 8.43
N ASP A 282 -15.32 -20.08 7.92
CA ASP A 282 -15.35 -20.36 6.48
C ASP A 282 -16.30 -19.41 5.73
N MET A 283 -17.42 -19.02 6.35
CA MET A 283 -18.29 -17.95 5.83
C MET A 283 -17.54 -16.61 5.75
N VAL A 284 -16.84 -16.21 6.82
CA VAL A 284 -16.05 -14.97 6.85
C VAL A 284 -14.95 -14.98 5.78
N LYS A 285 -14.24 -16.11 5.61
CA LYS A 285 -13.27 -16.28 4.51
C LYS A 285 -13.93 -16.11 3.14
N GLY A 286 -15.14 -16.66 2.96
CA GLY A 286 -15.93 -16.51 1.73
C GLY A 286 -16.23 -15.05 1.40
N GLU A 287 -16.72 -14.29 2.38
CA GLU A 287 -16.98 -12.86 2.23
C GLU A 287 -15.70 -12.06 1.96
N LEU A 288 -14.59 -12.38 2.65
CA LEU A 288 -13.29 -11.75 2.39
C LEU A 288 -12.83 -11.96 0.94
N ARG A 289 -12.98 -13.17 0.39
CA ARG A 289 -12.66 -13.45 -1.02
C ARG A 289 -13.59 -12.69 -1.98
N ARG A 290 -14.86 -12.54 -1.64
CA ARG A 290 -15.81 -11.76 -2.45
C ARG A 290 -15.41 -10.29 -2.48
N LEU A 291 -15.08 -9.71 -1.33
CA LEU A 291 -14.61 -8.33 -1.22
C LEU A 291 -13.29 -8.12 -1.95
N SER A 292 -12.32 -9.03 -1.77
CA SER A 292 -11.03 -9.01 -2.48
C SER A 292 -11.21 -8.98 -4.00
N ARG A 293 -12.10 -9.80 -4.55
CA ARG A 293 -12.42 -9.80 -6.00
C ARG A 293 -13.03 -8.48 -6.46
N ALA A 294 -13.92 -7.90 -5.66
CA ALA A 294 -14.53 -6.61 -5.96
C ALA A 294 -13.51 -5.46 -5.88
N GLU A 295 -12.59 -5.52 -4.92
CA GLU A 295 -11.49 -4.57 -4.77
C GLU A 295 -10.53 -4.64 -5.97
N LEU A 296 -10.11 -5.85 -6.38
CA LEU A 296 -9.21 -6.01 -7.53
C LEU A 296 -9.79 -5.39 -8.81
N LYS A 297 -11.09 -5.58 -9.07
CA LYS A 297 -11.79 -4.93 -10.20
C LYS A 297 -11.70 -3.41 -10.14
N LYS A 298 -11.78 -2.81 -8.94
CA LYS A 298 -11.59 -1.36 -8.75
C LYS A 298 -10.13 -0.95 -8.94
N ILE A 299 -9.17 -1.81 -8.57
CA ILE A 299 -7.72 -1.57 -8.69
C ILE A 299 -7.24 -1.63 -10.14
N GLN A 300 -7.80 -2.51 -10.97
CA GLN A 300 -7.40 -2.71 -12.36
C GLN A 300 -7.49 -1.43 -13.23
N LYS A 301 -8.27 -0.42 -12.83
CA LYS A 301 -8.29 0.89 -13.50
C LYS A 301 -6.98 1.68 -13.37
N TYR A 302 -6.10 1.30 -12.43
CA TYR A 302 -4.78 1.89 -12.22
C TYR A 302 -3.67 1.11 -12.94
N THR A 303 -4.03 0.24 -13.90
CA THR A 303 -3.06 -0.55 -14.64
C THR A 303 -2.09 0.35 -15.38
N VAL A 304 -0.79 0.07 -15.25
CA VAL A 304 0.28 0.75 -15.94
C VAL A 304 1.15 -0.24 -16.70
N ASP A 305 1.68 0.22 -17.83
CA ASP A 305 2.62 -0.56 -18.61
C ASP A 305 4.04 -0.45 -18.03
N ILE A 306 4.63 -1.58 -17.65
CA ILE A 306 5.97 -1.63 -17.05
C ILE A 306 6.97 -2.21 -18.06
N SER A 307 8.13 -1.58 -18.19
CA SER A 307 9.25 -2.07 -18.99
C SER A 307 10.45 -2.37 -18.13
N LEU A 308 11.08 -3.51 -18.34
CA LEU A 308 12.32 -3.89 -17.64
C LEU A 308 13.48 -3.00 -18.07
N SER A 309 14.41 -2.74 -17.14
CA SER A 309 15.63 -1.95 -17.40
C SER A 309 16.87 -2.84 -17.49
N PRO A 310 17.39 -3.14 -18.70
CA PRO A 310 18.61 -3.93 -18.89
C PRO A 310 19.86 -3.34 -18.19
N LYS A 311 19.86 -2.02 -17.95
CA LYS A 311 20.94 -1.32 -17.24
C LYS A 311 21.02 -1.70 -15.76
N THR A 312 19.92 -2.17 -15.18
CA THR A 312 19.85 -2.58 -13.77
C THR A 312 19.96 -4.09 -13.59
N ALA A 313 19.68 -4.87 -14.65
CA ALA A 313 19.61 -6.31 -14.62
C ALA A 313 20.96 -6.94 -14.24
N HIS A 314 20.95 -7.88 -13.30
CA HIS A 314 22.12 -8.69 -13.00
C HIS A 314 22.67 -9.42 -14.24
N ALA A 315 23.98 -9.64 -14.31
CA ALA A 315 24.65 -10.17 -15.51
C ALA A 315 24.25 -11.62 -15.89
N PHE A 316 23.63 -12.38 -14.98
CA PHE A 316 23.03 -13.69 -15.29
C PHE A 316 21.54 -13.61 -15.66
N LEU A 317 21.02 -12.41 -15.94
CA LEU A 317 19.66 -12.22 -16.42
C LEU A 317 19.68 -11.83 -17.90
N SER A 318 18.79 -12.45 -18.66
CA SER A 318 18.46 -12.03 -20.02
C SER A 318 17.09 -11.36 -20.00
N VAL A 319 17.06 -10.11 -20.46
CA VAL A 319 15.84 -9.32 -20.67
C VAL A 319 15.51 -9.38 -22.15
N SER A 320 14.24 -9.63 -22.49
CA SER A 320 13.78 -9.65 -23.89
C SER A 320 13.83 -8.26 -24.55
N ASP A 321 13.83 -8.24 -25.88
CA ASP A 321 13.91 -7.00 -26.66
C ASP A 321 12.71 -6.06 -26.43
N ASP A 322 11.51 -6.64 -26.25
CA ASP A 322 10.28 -5.92 -25.87
C ASP A 322 10.29 -5.40 -24.43
N ARG A 323 11.31 -5.79 -23.63
CA ARG A 323 11.48 -5.46 -22.21
C ARG A 323 10.34 -5.93 -21.32
N LYS A 324 9.58 -6.95 -21.73
CA LYS A 324 8.48 -7.53 -20.95
C LYS A 324 8.86 -8.83 -20.26
N GLN A 325 9.94 -9.46 -20.65
CA GLN A 325 10.33 -10.77 -20.12
C GLN A 325 11.72 -10.73 -19.50
N VAL A 326 11.89 -11.45 -18.39
CA VAL A 326 13.20 -11.71 -17.79
C VAL A 326 13.34 -13.15 -17.37
N ARG A 327 14.46 -13.78 -17.73
CA ARG A 327 14.83 -15.13 -17.33
C ARG A 327 16.25 -15.20 -16.81
N HIS A 328 16.51 -16.15 -15.93
CA HIS A 328 17.86 -16.48 -15.49
C HIS A 328 18.56 -17.31 -16.55
N THR A 329 19.80 -16.98 -16.88
CA THR A 329 20.66 -17.72 -17.80
C THR A 329 21.69 -18.56 -17.06
N ASP A 330 22.21 -19.58 -17.72
CA ASP A 330 23.33 -20.40 -17.26
C ASP A 330 24.67 -19.66 -17.45
N LYS A 331 24.77 -18.84 -18.50
CA LYS A 331 25.96 -18.06 -18.83
C LYS A 331 25.87 -16.62 -18.36
N HIS A 332 27.02 -16.10 -17.94
CA HIS A 332 27.22 -14.68 -17.67
C HIS A 332 27.10 -13.89 -18.99
N GLN A 333 26.24 -12.88 -19.02
CA GLN A 333 26.05 -12.03 -20.19
C GLN A 333 27.18 -10.99 -20.27
N GLU A 334 27.67 -10.72 -21.47
CA GLU A 334 28.65 -9.66 -21.73
C GLU A 334 27.95 -8.30 -21.71
N VAL A 335 27.83 -7.71 -20.51
CA VAL A 335 27.18 -6.42 -20.30
C VAL A 335 28.15 -5.42 -19.69
N PRO A 336 28.10 -4.13 -20.09
CA PRO A 336 28.95 -3.10 -19.49
C PRO A 336 28.71 -2.97 -17.99
N ASP A 337 29.77 -2.64 -17.26
CA ASP A 337 29.64 -2.31 -15.85
C ASP A 337 28.75 -1.07 -15.67
N ASN A 338 27.94 -1.09 -14.61
CA ASN A 338 27.03 -0.01 -14.29
C ASN A 338 26.81 0.04 -12.76
N PRO A 339 26.99 1.21 -12.12
CA PRO A 339 26.72 1.38 -10.69
C PRO A 339 25.29 1.00 -10.30
N LYS A 340 24.32 1.17 -11.21
CA LYS A 340 22.90 0.85 -11.01
C LYS A 340 22.57 -0.64 -11.21
N ARG A 341 23.53 -1.48 -11.61
CA ARG A 341 23.36 -2.93 -11.83
C ARG A 341 23.51 -3.72 -10.53
N PHE A 342 22.65 -4.71 -10.33
CA PHE A 342 22.85 -5.70 -9.26
C PHE A 342 24.03 -6.63 -9.60
N ASP A 343 24.92 -6.87 -8.64
CA ASP A 343 26.15 -7.67 -8.83
C ASP A 343 26.05 -9.09 -8.24
N ARG A 344 25.30 -9.26 -7.15
CA ARG A 344 25.24 -10.50 -6.37
C ARG A 344 23.88 -11.20 -6.43
N VAL A 345 22.81 -10.42 -6.53
CA VAL A 345 21.44 -10.95 -6.57
C VAL A 345 20.88 -10.84 -7.98
N ALA A 346 20.22 -11.90 -8.44
CA ALA A 346 19.64 -11.99 -9.78
C ALA A 346 18.32 -11.19 -9.86
N ASN A 347 18.42 -9.86 -9.72
CA ASN A 347 17.30 -8.92 -9.74
C ASN A 347 17.40 -7.99 -10.97
N VAL A 348 16.26 -7.43 -11.35
CA VAL A 348 16.13 -6.34 -12.32
C VAL A 348 15.04 -5.38 -11.86
N LEU A 349 15.19 -4.09 -12.13
CA LEU A 349 14.17 -3.08 -11.86
C LEU A 349 13.38 -2.74 -13.14
N GLY A 350 12.13 -2.31 -12.92
CA GLY A 350 11.37 -1.57 -13.91
C GLY A 350 12.06 -0.24 -14.26
N ARG A 351 11.85 0.22 -15.50
CA ARG A 351 12.30 1.52 -15.99
C ARG A 351 11.50 2.64 -15.32
N GLU A 352 10.22 2.41 -15.13
CA GLU A 352 9.27 3.31 -14.50
C GLU A 352 9.58 3.46 -13.00
N SER A 353 9.29 4.64 -12.47
CA SER A 353 9.49 4.99 -11.06
C SER A 353 8.30 5.80 -10.56
N PHE A 354 7.87 5.56 -9.34
CA PHE A 354 6.67 6.17 -8.78
C PHE A 354 7.00 6.97 -7.52
N SER A 355 6.50 8.21 -7.43
CA SER A 355 6.67 9.11 -6.27
C SER A 355 5.35 9.63 -5.71
N SER A 356 4.22 9.29 -6.33
CA SER A 356 2.88 9.68 -5.89
C SER A 356 1.84 8.91 -6.68
N GLY A 357 0.67 8.64 -6.10
CA GLY A 357 -0.47 8.04 -6.82
C GLY A 357 -0.60 6.53 -6.61
N ARG A 358 -1.39 5.89 -7.49
CA ARG A 358 -1.78 4.48 -7.42
C ARG A 358 -1.46 3.78 -8.74
N PHE A 359 -0.85 2.61 -8.66
CA PHE A 359 -0.32 1.89 -9.83
C PHE A 359 -0.53 0.39 -9.66
N TYR A 360 -0.91 -0.28 -10.73
CA TYR A 360 -1.12 -1.72 -10.77
C TYR A 360 -0.43 -2.33 -11.98
N TRP A 361 0.19 -3.51 -11.82
CA TRP A 361 0.70 -4.30 -12.95
C TRP A 361 0.63 -5.78 -12.61
N GLU A 362 0.62 -6.61 -13.65
CA GLU A 362 0.52 -8.06 -13.51
C GLU A 362 1.75 -8.75 -14.10
N VAL A 363 2.20 -9.80 -13.40
CA VAL A 363 3.35 -10.61 -13.80
C VAL A 363 2.93 -12.06 -13.87
N GLU A 364 3.08 -12.66 -15.05
CA GLU A 364 2.94 -14.09 -15.24
C GLU A 364 4.19 -14.79 -14.67
N VAL A 365 3.94 -15.65 -13.71
CA VAL A 365 4.92 -16.50 -13.03
C VAL A 365 4.82 -17.96 -13.48
N GLY A 366 3.72 -18.34 -14.14
CA GLY A 366 3.51 -19.68 -14.69
C GLY A 366 3.74 -20.78 -13.66
N GLU A 367 4.46 -21.83 -14.08
CA GLU A 367 4.78 -22.98 -13.22
C GLU A 367 6.12 -22.86 -12.47
N LYS A 368 6.71 -21.67 -12.43
CA LYS A 368 7.98 -21.42 -11.74
C LYS A 368 7.92 -21.87 -10.28
N ILE A 369 9.07 -22.32 -9.78
CA ILE A 369 9.24 -22.83 -8.40
C ILE A 369 10.01 -21.88 -7.50
N GLU A 370 10.59 -20.81 -8.07
CA GLU A 370 11.26 -19.76 -7.32
C GLU A 370 11.16 -18.44 -8.09
N TRP A 371 10.77 -17.37 -7.38
CA TRP A 371 10.78 -15.99 -7.89
C TRP A 371 10.61 -14.98 -6.74
N ASN A 372 10.92 -13.71 -7.00
CA ASN A 372 10.63 -12.59 -6.11
C ASN A 372 10.04 -11.41 -6.90
N LEU A 373 8.92 -10.86 -6.43
CA LEU A 373 8.20 -9.76 -7.08
C LEU A 373 7.86 -8.68 -6.06
N GLY A 374 7.82 -7.42 -6.48
CA GLY A 374 7.32 -6.35 -5.64
C GLY A 374 7.87 -5.00 -6.07
N VAL A 375 8.22 -4.17 -5.09
CA VAL A 375 8.83 -2.85 -5.32
C VAL A 375 10.06 -2.65 -4.46
N ALA A 376 10.94 -1.76 -4.93
CA ALA A 376 12.11 -1.34 -4.18
C ALA A 376 12.35 0.17 -4.29
N ARG A 377 12.95 0.77 -3.26
CA ARG A 377 13.37 2.17 -3.27
C ARG A 377 14.40 2.42 -4.39
N GLN A 378 14.46 3.64 -4.90
CA GLN A 378 15.46 4.03 -5.89
C GLN A 378 16.86 3.99 -5.26
N SER A 379 16.98 4.39 -3.99
CA SER A 379 18.21 4.48 -3.22
C SER A 379 18.73 3.16 -2.64
N ILE A 380 18.11 2.01 -2.94
CA ILE A 380 18.57 0.72 -2.41
C ILE A 380 20.04 0.45 -2.70
N ASN A 381 20.70 -0.26 -1.77
CA ASN A 381 21.98 -0.87 -2.07
C ASN A 381 21.79 -1.97 -3.13
N ARG A 382 22.65 -1.97 -4.15
CA ARG A 382 22.64 -2.93 -5.26
C ARG A 382 23.89 -3.79 -5.32
N LYS A 383 24.84 -3.55 -4.41
CA LYS A 383 26.16 -4.18 -4.40
C LYS A 383 26.34 -5.06 -3.17
N GLY A 384 27.01 -6.19 -3.33
CA GLY A 384 27.34 -7.09 -2.23
C GLY A 384 26.12 -7.77 -1.58
N LYS A 385 26.27 -8.16 -0.31
CA LYS A 385 25.25 -8.90 0.43
C LYS A 385 24.37 -7.93 1.22
N PHE A 386 23.06 -8.03 1.04
CA PHE A 386 22.06 -7.29 1.79
C PHE A 386 20.83 -8.16 2.05
N THR A 387 20.05 -7.80 3.08
CA THR A 387 18.81 -8.50 3.42
C THR A 387 17.64 -7.85 2.68
N VAL A 388 16.84 -8.64 1.97
CA VAL A 388 15.60 -8.17 1.32
C VAL A 388 14.54 -7.96 2.41
N SER A 389 14.22 -6.70 2.71
CA SER A 389 13.17 -6.33 3.67
C SER A 389 12.78 -4.86 3.55
N PRO A 390 11.62 -4.44 4.12
CA PRO A 390 11.18 -3.05 4.15
C PRO A 390 12.22 -2.09 4.73
N ALA A 391 12.93 -2.51 5.79
CA ALA A 391 13.99 -1.72 6.42
C ALA A 391 15.13 -1.35 5.45
N ASN A 392 15.39 -2.19 4.45
CA ASN A 392 16.38 -1.96 3.40
C ASN A 392 15.74 -1.45 2.09
N GLY A 393 14.47 -1.03 2.12
CA GLY A 393 13.75 -0.47 1.00
C GLY A 393 13.19 -1.49 0.01
N PHE A 394 12.85 -2.71 0.45
CA PHE A 394 12.26 -3.76 -0.38
C PHE A 394 10.92 -4.25 0.19
N TRP A 395 9.85 -4.18 -0.60
CA TRP A 395 8.54 -4.74 -0.25
C TRP A 395 8.18 -5.79 -1.28
N THR A 396 8.55 -7.04 -1.00
CA THR A 396 8.51 -8.11 -2.00
C THR A 396 7.87 -9.39 -1.47
N LEU A 397 7.13 -10.05 -2.34
CA LEU A 397 6.58 -11.38 -2.19
C LEU A 397 7.48 -12.38 -2.92
N SER A 398 7.87 -13.47 -2.25
CA SER A 398 8.69 -14.53 -2.85
C SER A 398 7.99 -15.87 -2.84
N LEU A 399 8.16 -16.64 -3.90
CA LEU A 399 8.08 -18.09 -3.88
C LEU A 399 9.48 -18.66 -3.68
N LYS A 400 9.69 -19.43 -2.59
CA LYS A 400 10.97 -20.11 -2.33
C LYS A 400 10.96 -21.49 -3.00
N SER A 401 12.15 -22.01 -3.30
CA SER A 401 12.34 -23.31 -3.99
C SER A 401 11.65 -24.51 -3.32
N GLY A 402 11.37 -24.43 -2.01
CA GLY A 402 10.61 -25.43 -1.26
C GLY A 402 9.07 -25.30 -1.40
N GLY A 403 8.57 -24.43 -2.28
CA GLY A 403 7.14 -24.22 -2.50
C GLY A 403 6.45 -23.23 -1.54
N GLN A 404 7.20 -22.67 -0.59
CA GLN A 404 6.66 -21.73 0.39
C GLN A 404 6.58 -20.31 -0.18
N TYR A 405 5.42 -19.68 -0.01
CA TYR A 405 5.24 -18.25 -0.25
C TYR A 405 5.58 -17.47 1.01
N VAL A 406 6.36 -16.41 0.86
CA VAL A 406 6.72 -15.53 1.98
C VAL A 406 6.64 -14.07 1.56
N ALA A 407 6.08 -13.24 2.42
CA ALA A 407 6.28 -11.80 2.38
C ALA A 407 7.60 -11.49 3.11
N ASN A 408 8.52 -10.77 2.46
CA ASN A 408 9.84 -10.47 3.03
C ASN A 408 9.77 -9.34 4.06
N THR A 409 8.98 -9.53 5.11
CA THR A 409 8.84 -8.63 6.26
C THR A 409 10.07 -8.69 7.17
N SER A 410 10.18 -7.72 8.08
CA SER A 410 11.25 -7.62 9.09
C SER A 410 10.60 -7.48 10.48
N PRO A 411 11.17 -8.07 11.55
CA PRO A 411 12.44 -8.80 11.61
C PRO A 411 12.38 -10.24 11.11
N ILE A 412 11.19 -10.84 11.03
CA ILE A 412 10.98 -12.22 10.59
C ILE A 412 10.10 -12.20 9.35
N VAL A 413 10.48 -12.97 8.32
CA VAL A 413 9.67 -13.14 7.11
C VAL A 413 8.32 -13.78 7.44
N THR A 414 7.24 -13.26 6.88
CA THR A 414 5.88 -13.74 7.13
C THR A 414 5.51 -14.82 6.11
N PRO A 415 5.25 -16.07 6.54
CA PRO A 415 4.71 -17.10 5.65
C PRO A 415 3.31 -16.71 5.15
N VAL A 416 3.04 -16.99 3.88
CA VAL A 416 1.74 -16.71 3.27
C VAL A 416 1.12 -18.04 2.86
N GLY A 417 -0.01 -18.38 3.50
CA GLY A 417 -0.79 -19.58 3.18
C GLY A 417 -1.66 -19.33 1.96
N LEU A 418 -1.36 -20.02 0.85
CA LEU A 418 -2.19 -19.98 -0.37
C LEU A 418 -2.78 -21.36 -0.63
N GLU A 419 -4.09 -21.41 -0.86
CA GLU A 419 -4.78 -22.66 -1.23
C GLU A 419 -4.46 -23.10 -2.65
N GLN A 420 -4.22 -22.13 -3.55
CA GLN A 420 -3.92 -22.37 -4.96
C GLN A 420 -2.67 -21.58 -5.36
N LYS A 421 -1.81 -22.21 -6.15
CA LYS A 421 -0.61 -21.59 -6.71
C LYS A 421 -1.01 -20.58 -7.80
N PRO A 422 -0.74 -19.27 -7.63
CA PRO A 422 -1.00 -18.29 -8.69
C PRO A 422 -0.05 -18.53 -9.87
N ARG A 423 -0.58 -18.49 -11.10
CA ARG A 423 0.22 -18.41 -12.33
C ARG A 423 0.44 -16.96 -12.75
N LYS A 424 -0.35 -16.03 -12.22
CA LYS A 424 -0.22 -14.59 -12.43
C LYS A 424 -0.39 -13.83 -11.12
N VAL A 425 0.53 -12.93 -10.84
CA VAL A 425 0.54 -12.11 -9.63
C VAL A 425 0.33 -10.66 -9.99
N GLY A 426 -0.72 -10.06 -9.44
CA GLY A 426 -0.96 -8.63 -9.50
C GLY A 426 -0.23 -7.91 -8.36
N VAL A 427 0.45 -6.81 -8.68
CA VAL A 427 1.12 -5.94 -7.71
C VAL A 427 0.45 -4.58 -7.75
N PHE A 428 -0.07 -4.13 -6.62
CA PHE A 428 -0.70 -2.83 -6.45
C PHE A 428 0.11 -1.96 -5.50
N LEU A 429 0.53 -0.79 -5.97
CA LEU A 429 1.18 0.25 -5.19
C LEU A 429 0.21 1.40 -4.98
N ASP A 430 -0.15 1.68 -3.72
CA ASP A 430 -0.82 2.90 -3.29
C ASP A 430 0.19 3.75 -2.54
N TYR A 431 0.89 4.63 -3.27
CA TYR A 431 1.99 5.42 -2.71
C TYR A 431 1.50 6.37 -1.62
N VAL A 432 0.32 6.96 -1.83
CA VAL A 432 -0.27 7.96 -0.93
C VAL A 432 -0.60 7.35 0.43
N GLU A 433 -1.10 6.13 0.42
CA GLU A 433 -1.52 5.40 1.62
C GLU A 433 -0.43 4.47 2.16
N GLY A 434 0.74 4.45 1.52
CA GLY A 434 1.86 3.64 2.00
C GLY A 434 1.69 2.14 1.79
N ARG A 435 0.88 1.68 0.82
CA ARG A 435 0.54 0.25 0.67
C ARG A 435 1.18 -0.39 -0.56
N VAL A 436 1.70 -1.61 -0.38
CA VAL A 436 2.06 -2.53 -1.47
C VAL A 436 1.30 -3.82 -1.29
N SER A 437 0.32 -4.07 -2.16
CA SER A 437 -0.58 -5.22 -2.06
C SER A 437 -0.37 -6.19 -3.22
N PHE A 438 -0.50 -7.47 -2.92
CA PHE A 438 -0.31 -8.57 -3.86
C PHE A 438 -1.61 -9.34 -4.01
N TYR A 439 -1.95 -9.73 -5.24
CA TYR A 439 -3.16 -10.47 -5.57
C TYR A 439 -2.84 -11.63 -6.51
N CYS A 440 -3.59 -12.72 -6.39
CA CYS A 440 -3.69 -13.74 -7.43
C CYS A 440 -4.60 -13.18 -8.52
N ALA A 441 -4.03 -12.82 -9.68
CA ALA A 441 -4.75 -12.05 -10.69
C ALA A 441 -5.91 -12.84 -11.33
N GLU A 442 -5.80 -14.17 -11.37
CA GLU A 442 -6.79 -15.07 -11.97
C GLU A 442 -8.02 -15.25 -11.07
N THR A 443 -7.79 -15.40 -9.76
CA THR A 443 -8.86 -15.65 -8.79
C THR A 443 -9.38 -14.38 -8.12
N GLY A 444 -8.61 -13.30 -8.18
CA GLY A 444 -8.83 -12.05 -7.48
C GLY A 444 -8.67 -12.14 -5.96
N VAL A 445 -8.04 -13.20 -5.46
CA VAL A 445 -7.74 -13.39 -4.04
C VAL A 445 -6.52 -12.56 -3.65
N HIS A 446 -6.67 -11.77 -2.60
CA HIS A 446 -5.61 -11.03 -1.93
C HIS A 446 -4.61 -12.01 -1.30
N ILE A 447 -3.32 -11.72 -1.49
CA ILE A 447 -2.21 -12.54 -1.00
C ILE A 447 -1.60 -11.90 0.24
N HIS A 448 -1.19 -10.64 0.14
CA HIS A 448 -0.53 -9.92 1.24
C HIS A 448 -0.51 -8.41 0.98
N THR A 449 -0.45 -7.60 2.05
CA THR A 449 -0.24 -6.15 1.97
C THR A 449 0.84 -5.71 2.94
N PHE A 450 1.84 -5.01 2.43
CA PHE A 450 2.76 -4.21 3.24
C PHE A 450 2.17 -2.83 3.47
N THR A 451 2.42 -2.26 4.65
CA THR A 451 2.11 -0.87 4.98
C THR A 451 3.38 -0.20 5.48
N ASP A 452 3.75 0.94 4.92
CA ASP A 452 4.98 1.68 5.24
C ASP A 452 4.85 3.15 4.82
N SER A 453 5.76 4.02 5.25
CA SER A 453 5.84 5.41 4.78
C SER A 453 6.91 5.53 3.69
N PHE A 454 6.50 5.94 2.49
CA PHE A 454 7.40 6.11 1.35
C PHE A 454 7.90 7.55 1.26
N THR A 455 9.21 7.71 1.25
CA THR A 455 9.89 9.02 1.12
C THR A 455 10.75 9.10 -0.14
N ASP A 456 11.00 7.96 -0.79
CA ASP A 456 11.80 7.84 -2.00
C ASP A 456 10.93 7.34 -3.17
N ARG A 457 11.43 7.47 -4.39
CA ARG A 457 10.84 6.86 -5.57
C ARG A 457 10.89 5.33 -5.47
N LEU A 458 9.81 4.68 -5.88
CA LEU A 458 9.71 3.23 -5.90
C LEU A 458 9.74 2.70 -7.33
N HIS A 459 10.53 1.65 -7.55
CA HIS A 459 10.61 0.93 -8.81
C HIS A 459 10.01 -0.47 -8.64
N PRO A 460 9.25 -0.98 -9.64
CA PRO A 460 8.93 -2.40 -9.72
C PRO A 460 10.21 -3.25 -9.70
N LEU A 461 10.20 -4.35 -8.96
CA LEU A 461 11.32 -5.26 -8.82
C LEU A 461 10.92 -6.68 -9.25
N PHE A 462 11.80 -7.31 -10.01
CA PHE A 462 11.61 -8.66 -10.54
C PHE A 462 12.85 -9.51 -10.31
N SER A 463 12.65 -10.75 -9.86
CA SER A 463 13.68 -11.78 -9.80
C SER A 463 13.11 -13.11 -10.25
N PRO A 464 13.59 -13.69 -11.37
CA PRO A 464 13.06 -14.96 -11.88
C PRO A 464 13.52 -16.20 -11.11
N GLY A 465 14.31 -16.05 -10.03
CA GLY A 465 14.90 -17.17 -9.30
C GLY A 465 16.01 -17.88 -10.09
N ARG A 466 16.66 -18.87 -9.46
CA ARG A 466 17.70 -19.70 -10.10
C ARG A 466 17.07 -20.76 -10.97
N GLN A 467 17.83 -21.35 -11.90
CA GLN A 467 17.30 -22.34 -12.85
C GLN A 467 16.97 -23.72 -12.25
N HIS A 468 17.50 -24.09 -11.06
CA HIS A 468 17.25 -25.36 -10.36
C HIS A 468 17.35 -26.62 -11.24
N GLY A 469 18.43 -26.73 -12.02
CA GLY A 469 18.64 -27.87 -12.92
C GLY A 469 17.63 -27.94 -14.06
N GLY A 470 17.14 -26.78 -14.54
CA GLY A 470 16.18 -26.69 -15.64
C GLY A 470 14.71 -26.53 -15.20
N ARG A 471 14.39 -26.78 -13.93
CA ARG A 471 13.00 -26.76 -13.43
C ARG A 471 12.38 -25.36 -13.30
N ASN A 472 13.18 -24.30 -13.41
CA ASN A 472 12.72 -22.91 -13.24
C ASN A 472 13.15 -21.97 -14.39
N ILE A 473 13.37 -22.52 -15.59
CA ILE A 473 13.89 -21.79 -16.76
C ILE A 473 12.91 -20.77 -17.36
N ALA A 474 11.61 -20.96 -17.14
CA ALA A 474 10.58 -20.10 -17.69
C ALA A 474 10.80 -18.64 -17.24
N PRO A 475 10.56 -17.65 -18.14
CA PRO A 475 10.70 -16.24 -17.79
C PRO A 475 9.59 -15.80 -16.83
N LEU A 476 9.84 -14.68 -16.16
CA LEU A 476 8.76 -13.82 -15.69
C LEU A 476 8.30 -12.95 -16.85
N ILE A 477 7.00 -12.81 -17.07
CA ILE A 477 6.43 -12.04 -18.18
C ILE A 477 5.50 -10.96 -17.62
N ILE A 478 5.79 -9.69 -17.91
CA ILE A 478 4.92 -8.57 -17.57
C ILE A 478 3.74 -8.59 -18.56
N SER A 479 2.52 -8.70 -18.04
CA SER A 479 1.32 -8.67 -18.88
C SER A 479 1.12 -7.27 -19.45
N THR A 480 0.97 -7.17 -20.77
CA THR A 480 0.60 -5.93 -21.45
C THR A 480 -0.92 -5.86 -21.59
N SER A 481 -1.54 -4.95 -20.86
CA SER A 481 -2.98 -4.70 -20.97
C SER A 481 -3.24 -3.67 -22.08
N PHE A 482 -3.01 -4.03 -23.34
CA PHE A 482 -3.61 -3.26 -24.43
C PHE A 482 -5.06 -3.72 -24.57
N CYS A 483 -5.96 -3.14 -23.78
CA CYS A 483 -7.32 -2.99 -24.25
C CYS A 483 -7.28 -1.92 -25.33
N SER A 484 -7.20 -2.34 -26.58
CA SER A 484 -7.65 -1.54 -27.72
C SER A 484 -9.10 -1.16 -27.43
N ILE A 485 -9.35 0.13 -27.21
CA ILE A 485 -10.71 0.70 -27.24
C ILE A 485 -11.08 0.91 -28.70
#